data_AF-A0A4W5KZP6-F1
#
_entry.id   AF-A0A4W5KZP6-F1
#
_cell.length_a   1.000
_cell.length_b   1.000
_cell.length_c   1.000
_cell.angle_alpha   90.00
_cell.angle_beta   90.00
_cell.angle_gamma   90.00
#
_symmetry.space_group_name_H-M   'P 1'
#
loop_
_entity.id
_entity.type
_entity.pdbx_description
1 polymer ?
#
loop_
_entity_poly.entity_id
_entity_poly.type
_entity_poly.pdbx_seq_one_letter_code
_entity_poly.pdbx_strand_id
1 'polypeptide(L)'
;MEILDENLLQSAQDLRLWAKVHPRTEQLCQADSKDNVGVVHFLLLNTLKKLGRSDLKTFQWYLIQGVGGFPSISKCQLEKATRPTTVDRMVESYCDEGAVKITLVILRKMDQNNLADELKEKFPNNV
;
A
#
# COMPACT_ATOMS: atom_id res chain seq x y z
N MET A 1 -20.56 33.93 19.97
CA MET A 1 -20.91 33.15 18.76
C MET A 1 -19.81 32.11 18.64
N GLU A 2 -19.99 31.01 19.38
CA GLU A 2 -19.05 29.90 19.46
C GLU A 2 -19.70 28.71 18.76
N ILE A 3 -18.90 28.06 17.93
CA ILE A 3 -19.27 26.99 17.03
C ILE A 3 -19.45 25.70 17.84
N LEU A 4 -20.58 25.04 17.65
CA LEU A 4 -20.88 23.70 18.17
C LEU A 4 -19.99 22.65 17.49
N ASP A 5 -19.49 21.70 18.27
CA ASP A 5 -19.41 20.32 17.77
C ASP A 5 -19.76 19.34 18.90
N GLU A 6 -20.99 18.84 18.83
CA GLU A 6 -21.66 18.01 19.82
C GLU A 6 -21.34 16.52 19.55
N ASN A 7 -20.05 16.17 19.43
CA ASN A 7 -19.66 14.78 19.12
C ASN A 7 -18.47 14.25 19.93
N LEU A 8 -18.21 14.86 21.08
CA LEU A 8 -17.08 14.53 21.95
C LEU A 8 -17.40 13.58 23.11
N LEU A 9 -18.62 13.03 23.21
CA LEU A 9 -19.03 12.22 24.38
C LEU A 9 -19.43 10.75 24.11
N GLN A 10 -19.44 10.26 22.86
CA GLN A 10 -19.89 8.89 22.57
C GLN A 10 -18.76 7.84 22.43
N SER A 11 -17.48 8.24 22.46
CA SER A 11 -16.34 7.36 22.15
C SER A 11 -15.78 6.54 23.33
N ALA A 12 -16.22 6.78 24.57
CA ALA A 12 -15.60 6.16 25.75
C ALA A 12 -16.14 4.76 26.11
N GLN A 13 -17.24 4.30 25.49
CA GLN A 13 -17.86 3.01 25.85
C GLN A 13 -17.49 1.85 24.91
N ASP A 14 -16.98 2.10 23.71
CA ASP A 14 -16.73 1.06 22.70
C ASP A 14 -15.44 0.25 22.93
N LEU A 15 -14.49 0.77 23.69
CA LEU A 15 -13.19 0.13 23.91
C LEU A 15 -13.27 -1.18 24.73
N ARG A 16 -14.29 -1.35 25.59
CA ARG A 16 -14.47 -2.57 26.39
C ARG A 16 -15.08 -3.73 25.60
N LEU A 17 -15.79 -3.44 24.50
CA LEU A 17 -16.38 -4.44 23.62
C LEU A 17 -15.36 -4.95 22.59
N TRP A 18 -14.52 -4.06 22.06
CA TRP A 18 -13.46 -4.39 21.09
C TRP A 18 -12.49 -5.49 21.58
N ALA A 19 -12.08 -5.46 22.85
CA ALA A 19 -11.12 -6.42 23.40
C ALA A 19 -11.67 -7.85 23.64
N LYS A 20 -12.99 -8.05 23.61
CA LYS A 20 -13.63 -9.37 23.84
C LYS A 20 -13.87 -10.17 22.57
N VAL A 21 -13.89 -9.53 21.41
CA VAL A 21 -14.32 -10.14 20.15
C VAL A 21 -13.12 -10.56 19.26
N HIS A 22 -11.89 -10.14 19.58
CA HIS A 22 -10.70 -10.42 18.76
C HIS A 22 -9.59 -11.11 19.58
N PRO A 23 -9.38 -12.43 19.44
CA PRO A 23 -8.33 -13.14 20.17
C PRO A 23 -6.96 -13.05 19.49
N ARG A 24 -5.98 -12.49 20.22
CA ARG A 24 -4.52 -12.71 20.27
C ARG A 24 -3.64 -12.93 19.00
N THR A 25 -4.15 -12.94 17.77
CA THR A 25 -3.32 -13.06 16.54
C THR A 25 -3.20 -11.77 15.72
N GLU A 26 -3.82 -10.68 16.16
CA GLU A 26 -3.67 -9.37 15.52
C GLU A 26 -2.54 -8.58 16.20
N GLN A 27 -1.32 -9.04 15.96
CA GLN A 27 -0.12 -8.22 16.16
C GLN A 27 0.29 -7.68 14.78
N LEU A 28 -0.60 -6.90 14.17
CA LEU A 28 -0.34 -6.13 12.95
C LEU A 28 -0.56 -4.65 13.30
N CYS A 29 0.57 -3.96 13.44
CA CYS A 29 0.79 -2.52 13.30
C CYS A 29 -0.47 -1.64 13.43
N GLN A 30 -0.75 -1.12 14.63
CA GLN A 30 -1.68 0.00 14.79
C GLN A 30 -1.02 1.14 15.54
N ALA A 31 -0.81 2.23 14.79
CA ALA A 31 -0.63 3.64 15.15
C ALA A 31 -0.05 4.32 13.88
N ASP A 32 -0.58 5.34 13.22
CA ASP A 32 -1.60 6.36 13.54
C ASP A 32 -2.13 6.97 12.22
N SER A 33 -3.32 7.58 12.28
CA SER A 33 -4.03 8.32 11.21
C SER A 33 -4.90 7.49 10.25
N LYS A 34 -6.22 7.50 10.48
CA LYS A 34 -7.26 6.86 9.63
C LYS A 34 -7.37 7.46 8.21
N ASP A 35 -6.53 8.43 7.86
CA ASP A 35 -6.49 9.07 6.54
C ASP A 35 -5.35 8.57 5.63
N ASN A 36 -4.46 7.68 6.09
CA ASN A 36 -3.29 7.24 5.30
C ASN A 36 -3.50 5.96 4.46
N VAL A 37 -4.37 5.04 4.92
CA VAL A 37 -4.60 3.73 4.26
C VAL A 37 -5.13 3.88 2.83
N GLY A 38 -5.86 4.96 2.53
CA GLY A 38 -6.30 5.27 1.16
C GLY A 38 -5.24 5.93 0.27
N VAL A 39 -4.28 6.64 0.86
CA VAL A 39 -3.32 7.48 0.12
C VAL A 39 -2.30 6.62 -0.60
N VAL A 40 -1.73 5.62 0.08
CA VAL A 40 -0.72 4.73 -0.52
C VAL A 40 -1.32 3.90 -1.65
N HIS A 41 -2.49 3.32 -1.41
CA HIS A 41 -3.21 2.55 -2.43
C HIS A 41 -3.50 3.40 -3.68
N PHE A 42 -4.01 4.61 -3.47
CA PHE A 42 -4.28 5.56 -4.54
C PHE A 42 -3.02 5.95 -5.32
N LEU A 43 -1.91 6.27 -4.63
CA LEU A 43 -0.64 6.66 -5.26
C LEU A 43 -0.06 5.52 -6.10
N LEU A 44 -0.02 4.30 -5.56
CA LEU A 44 0.46 3.12 -6.27
C LEU A 44 -0.42 2.81 -7.47
N LEU A 45 -1.74 2.83 -7.29
CA LEU A 45 -2.68 2.58 -8.40
C LEU A 45 -2.53 3.61 -9.51
N ASN A 46 -2.40 4.89 -9.17
CA ASN A 46 -2.21 5.95 -10.17
C ASN A 46 -0.88 5.79 -10.91
N THR A 47 0.17 5.34 -10.22
CA THR A 47 1.46 5.02 -10.82
C THR A 47 1.35 3.84 -11.78
N LEU A 48 0.72 2.74 -11.37
CA LEU A 48 0.54 1.56 -12.23
C LEU A 48 -0.40 1.83 -13.42
N LYS A 49 -1.32 2.80 -13.32
CA LYS A 49 -2.15 3.24 -14.46
C LYS A 49 -1.34 3.87 -15.58
N LYS A 50 -0.17 4.46 -15.28
CA LYS A 50 0.74 5.04 -16.28
C LYS A 50 1.58 3.99 -17.02
N LEU A 51 1.67 2.76 -16.50
CA LEU A 51 2.36 1.67 -17.18
C LEU A 51 1.51 1.10 -18.32
N GLY A 52 2.13 0.81 -19.46
CA GLY A 52 1.50 0.07 -20.55
C GLY A 52 1.11 -1.36 -20.14
N ARG A 53 0.40 -2.08 -21.02
CA ARG A 53 0.05 -3.49 -20.75
C ARG A 53 1.28 -4.40 -20.67
N SER A 54 2.27 -4.19 -21.55
CA SER A 54 3.56 -4.90 -21.52
C SER A 54 4.32 -4.59 -20.24
N ASP A 55 4.41 -3.31 -19.88
CA ASP A 55 5.19 -2.86 -18.73
C ASP A 55 4.58 -3.36 -17.43
N LEU A 56 3.25 -3.38 -17.32
CA LEU A 56 2.56 -3.99 -16.17
C LEU A 56 2.90 -5.48 -16.03
N LYS A 57 2.98 -6.24 -17.13
CA LYS A 57 3.38 -7.66 -17.07
C LYS A 57 4.82 -7.80 -16.59
N THR A 58 5.73 -6.95 -17.05
CA THR A 58 7.12 -6.91 -16.59
C THR A 58 7.22 -6.55 -15.11
N PHE A 59 6.43 -5.57 -14.67
CA PHE A 59 6.33 -5.16 -13.26
C PHE A 59 5.87 -6.33 -12.38
N GLN A 60 4.79 -7.01 -12.77
CA GLN A 60 4.28 -8.20 -12.07
C GLN A 60 5.30 -9.35 -12.08
N TRP A 61 6.05 -9.52 -13.17
CA TRP A 61 7.11 -10.52 -13.25
C TRP A 61 8.21 -10.26 -12.20
N TYR A 62 8.62 -9.01 -11.99
CA TYR A 62 9.57 -8.67 -10.94
C TYR A 62 9.02 -8.98 -9.53
N LEU A 63 7.75 -8.70 -9.26
CA LEU A 63 7.12 -9.09 -8.00
C LEU A 63 7.13 -10.62 -7.78
N ILE A 64 6.98 -11.39 -8.86
CA ILE A 64 7.01 -12.87 -8.80
C ILE A 64 8.43 -13.40 -8.57
N GLN A 65 9.45 -12.77 -9.15
CA GLN A 65 10.84 -13.20 -8.92
C GLN A 65 11.34 -12.82 -7.52
N GLY A 66 10.79 -11.76 -6.94
CA GLY A 66 11.37 -11.11 -5.77
C GLY A 66 12.57 -10.24 -6.19
N VAL A 67 12.69 -9.06 -5.59
CA VAL A 67 13.71 -8.08 -5.97
C VAL A 67 14.21 -7.34 -4.74
N GLY A 68 15.51 -7.07 -4.67
CA GLY A 68 16.07 -6.18 -3.65
C GLY A 68 15.91 -6.70 -2.21
N GLY A 69 15.86 -8.01 -2.03
CA GLY A 69 15.64 -8.64 -0.72
C GLY A 69 14.18 -8.72 -0.28
N PHE A 70 13.23 -8.21 -1.08
CA PHE A 70 11.80 -8.37 -0.80
C PHE A 70 11.34 -9.79 -1.15
N PRO A 71 10.46 -10.41 -0.34
CA PRO A 71 9.90 -11.72 -0.63
C PRO A 71 9.07 -11.68 -1.92
N SER A 72 9.04 -12.79 -2.65
CA SER A 72 8.24 -12.89 -3.88
C SER A 72 6.74 -13.02 -3.58
N ILE A 73 5.91 -12.48 -4.48
CA ILE A 73 4.47 -12.75 -4.51
C ILE A 73 4.21 -13.93 -5.45
N SER A 74 3.35 -14.86 -5.06
CA SER A 74 3.11 -16.06 -5.86
C SER A 74 2.60 -15.75 -7.28
N LYS A 75 3.08 -16.51 -8.27
CA LYS A 75 2.64 -16.35 -9.68
C LYS A 75 1.12 -16.45 -9.84
N CYS A 76 0.48 -17.38 -9.13
CA CYS A 76 -0.96 -17.59 -9.19
C CYS A 76 -1.76 -16.33 -8.82
N GLN A 77 -1.24 -15.52 -7.90
CA GLN A 77 -1.89 -14.26 -7.50
C GLN A 77 -1.72 -13.15 -8.53
N LEU A 78 -0.69 -13.19 -9.39
CA LEU A 78 -0.33 -12.07 -10.28
C LEU A 78 -0.49 -12.33 -11.78
N GLU A 79 -0.53 -13.59 -12.24
CA GLU A 79 -0.55 -13.93 -13.68
C GLU A 79 -1.72 -13.32 -14.48
N LYS A 80 -2.84 -13.02 -13.81
CA LYS A 80 -4.02 -12.35 -14.39
C LYS A 80 -4.48 -11.13 -13.59
N ALA A 81 -3.64 -10.65 -12.68
CA ALA A 81 -4.01 -9.56 -11.80
C ALA A 81 -4.22 -8.25 -12.59
N THR A 82 -5.30 -7.55 -12.26
CA THR A 82 -5.51 -6.17 -12.71
C THR A 82 -4.59 -5.22 -11.94
N ARG A 83 -4.52 -3.94 -12.35
CA ARG A 83 -3.73 -2.93 -11.62
C ARG A 83 -4.19 -2.79 -10.15
N PRO A 84 -5.50 -2.61 -9.84
CA PRO A 84 -5.97 -2.61 -8.45
C PRO A 84 -5.58 -3.88 -7.69
N THR A 85 -5.84 -5.05 -8.28
CA THR A 85 -5.49 -6.33 -7.65
C THR A 85 -3.99 -6.45 -7.37
N THR A 86 -3.14 -5.90 -8.25
CA THR A 86 -1.68 -5.90 -8.03
C THR A 86 -1.32 -5.01 -6.83
N VAL A 87 -1.92 -3.83 -6.71
CA VAL A 87 -1.71 -2.93 -5.57
C VAL A 87 -2.17 -3.57 -4.27
N ASP A 88 -3.36 -4.19 -4.26
CA ASP A 88 -3.88 -4.92 -3.09
C ASP A 88 -2.86 -5.95 -2.60
N ARG A 89 -2.32 -6.77 -3.51
CA ARG A 89 -1.33 -7.80 -3.18
C ARG A 89 -0.01 -7.22 -2.69
N MET A 90 0.42 -6.08 -3.21
CA MET A 90 1.63 -5.42 -2.75
C MET A 90 1.48 -4.88 -1.33
N VAL A 91 0.37 -4.19 -1.05
CA VAL A 91 0.09 -3.65 0.29
C VAL A 91 -0.08 -4.78 1.30
N GLU A 92 -0.80 -5.85 0.93
CA GLU A 92 -0.95 -7.05 1.77
C GLU A 92 0.39 -7.74 2.07
N SER A 93 1.29 -7.82 1.08
CA SER A 93 2.55 -8.56 1.22
C SER A 93 3.66 -7.76 1.91
N TYR A 94 3.67 -6.43 1.74
CA TYR A 94 4.81 -5.60 2.10
C TYR A 94 4.47 -4.44 3.04
N CYS A 95 3.18 -4.29 3.41
CA CYS A 95 2.65 -3.07 4.03
C CYS A 95 2.85 -1.83 3.15
N ASP A 96 2.30 -0.70 3.59
CA ASP A 96 2.30 0.55 2.85
C ASP A 96 3.70 1.03 2.44
N GLU A 97 4.62 1.15 3.41
CA GLU A 97 5.98 1.60 3.14
C GLU A 97 6.75 0.63 2.22
N GLY A 98 6.61 -0.68 2.47
CA GLY A 98 7.30 -1.69 1.67
C GLY A 98 6.77 -1.72 0.25
N ALA A 99 5.46 -1.55 0.05
CA ALA A 99 4.83 -1.47 -1.25
C ALA A 99 5.32 -0.26 -2.06
N VAL A 100 5.53 0.90 -1.43
CA VAL A 100 6.14 2.07 -2.10
C VAL A 100 7.60 1.79 -2.44
N LYS A 101 8.40 1.29 -1.48
CA LYS A 101 9.82 0.99 -1.69
C LYS A 101 10.05 0.00 -2.84
N ILE A 102 9.32 -1.12 -2.87
CA ILE A 102 9.47 -2.12 -3.94
C ILE A 102 9.01 -1.57 -5.30
N THR A 103 7.98 -0.72 -5.33
CA THR A 103 7.53 -0.06 -6.57
C THR A 103 8.61 0.82 -7.15
N LEU A 104 9.26 1.64 -6.33
CA LEU A 104 10.38 2.48 -6.77
C LEU A 104 11.51 1.63 -7.35
N VAL A 105 11.93 0.56 -6.65
CA VAL A 105 13.00 -0.33 -7.12
C VAL A 105 12.66 -0.97 -8.47
N ILE A 106 11.44 -1.48 -8.64
CA ILE A 106 11.02 -2.13 -9.88
C ILE A 106 10.94 -1.13 -11.03
N LEU A 107 10.36 0.06 -10.81
CA LEU A 107 10.29 1.10 -11.83
C LEU A 107 11.68 1.51 -12.32
N ARG A 108 12.67 1.65 -11.42
CA ARG A 108 14.07 1.90 -11.80
C ARG A 108 14.66 0.77 -12.64
N LYS A 109 14.37 -0.49 -12.30
CA LYS A 109 14.83 -1.66 -13.06
C LYS A 109 14.18 -1.81 -14.44
N MET A 110 13.03 -1.17 -14.64
CA MET A 110 12.33 -1.11 -15.91
C MET A 110 12.64 0.17 -16.70
N ASP A 111 13.64 0.95 -16.26
CA ASP A 111 13.99 2.27 -16.80
C ASP A 111 12.83 3.29 -16.80
N GLN A 112 11.79 3.05 -15.99
CA GLN A 112 10.67 3.97 -15.75
C GLN A 112 11.06 5.03 -14.71
N ASN A 113 12.21 5.66 -14.91
CA ASN A 113 12.85 6.56 -13.95
C ASN A 113 11.97 7.76 -13.59
N ASN A 114 11.37 8.41 -14.59
CA ASN A 114 10.48 9.56 -14.35
C ASN A 114 9.27 9.19 -13.47
N LEU A 115 8.69 8.00 -13.67
CA LEU A 115 7.58 7.52 -12.84
C LEU A 115 8.03 7.23 -11.40
N ALA A 116 9.24 6.71 -11.23
CA ALA A 116 9.81 6.49 -9.90
C ALA A 116 10.07 7.82 -9.18
N ASP A 117 10.61 8.82 -9.87
CA ASP A 117 10.83 10.16 -9.32
C ASP A 117 9.51 10.83 -8.91
N GLU A 118 8.50 10.81 -9.79
CA GLU A 118 7.17 11.34 -9.46
C GLU A 118 6.53 10.66 -8.24
N LEU A 119 6.69 9.34 -8.11
CA LEU A 119 6.15 8.59 -6.96
C LEU A 119 6.88 8.98 -5.67
N LYS A 120 8.21 9.13 -5.74
CA LYS A 120 9.05 9.53 -4.59
C LYS A 120 8.68 10.93 -4.10
N GLU A 121 8.46 11.88 -5.01
CA GLU A 121 8.05 13.24 -4.65
C GLU A 121 6.68 13.28 -3.95
N LYS A 122 5.75 12.43 -4.38
CA LYS A 122 4.40 12.32 -3.79
C LYS A 122 4.38 11.56 -2.46
N PHE A 123 5.47 10.86 -2.12
CA PHE A 123 5.62 10.13 -0.87
C PHE A 123 6.93 10.55 -0.16
N PRO A 124 7.00 11.78 0.39
CA PRO A 124 8.24 12.31 0.98
C PRO A 124 8.63 11.67 2.33
N ASN A 125 7.84 10.73 2.84
CA ASN A 125 8.09 10.10 4.14
C ASN A 125 9.01 8.86 3.97
N ASN A 126 10.30 9.06 4.24
CA ASN A 126 11.35 8.05 4.52
C ASN A 126 11.87 7.20 3.34
N VAL A 127 12.68 7.82 2.45
CA VAL A 127 13.76 7.12 1.72
C VAL A 127 15.10 7.59 2.24
#